data_AF-A0A183C6W0-F1
#
_entry.id   AF-A0A183C6W0-F1
#
_cell.length_a   1.000
_cell.length_b   1.000
_cell.length_c   1.000
_cell.angle_alpha   90.00
_cell.angle_beta   90.00
_cell.angle_gamma   90.00
#
_symmetry.space_group_name_H-M   'P 1'
#
loop_
_entity.id
_entity.type
_entity.pdbx_description
1 polymer ?
#
loop_
_entity_poly.entity_id
_entity_poly.type
_entity_poly.pdbx_seq_one_letter_code
_entity_poly.pdbx_strand_id
1 'polypeptide(L)' 'MADAKNPDNPRTVFGLIVTALRRRRENGTQPFTVLSCDNITKNGDMARNACVGTARALAQPVYAHPVTVTESH' A
#
# COMPACT_ATOMS: atom_id res chain seq x y z
N MET A 1 -9.33 11.46 2.53
CA MET A 1 -7.88 11.19 2.54
C MET A 1 -7.19 12.24 1.69
N ALA A 2 -6.03 12.77 2.10
CA ALA A 2 -5.35 13.86 1.38
C ALA A 2 -4.97 13.46 -0.06
N ASP A 3 -4.53 12.21 -0.26
CA ASP A 3 -4.05 11.73 -1.55
C ASP A 3 -5.16 11.47 -2.58
N ALA A 4 -6.41 11.29 -2.14
CA ALA A 4 -7.56 11.12 -3.03
C ALA A 4 -7.82 12.34 -3.93
N LYS A 5 -7.32 13.51 -3.56
CA LYS A 5 -7.45 14.74 -4.36
C LYS A 5 -6.46 14.80 -5.53
N ASN A 6 -5.32 14.11 -5.43
CA ASN A 6 -4.33 14.04 -6.51
C ASN A 6 -3.62 12.67 -6.46
N PRO A 7 -4.23 11.63 -7.04
CA PRO A 7 -3.69 10.27 -7.01
C PRO A 7 -2.31 10.12 -7.66
N ASP A 8 -1.94 11.03 -8.56
CA ASP A 8 -0.65 11.00 -9.27
C ASP A 8 0.47 11.70 -8.48
N ASN A 9 0.13 12.41 -7.41
CA ASN A 9 1.06 13.06 -6.49
C ASN A 9 0.69 12.81 -5.02
N PRO A 10 0.74 11.55 -4.55
CA PRO A 10 0.44 11.21 -3.17
C PRO A 10 1.47 11.81 -2.21
N ARG A 11 1.00 12.22 -1.03
CA ARG A 11 1.82 12.81 0.04
C ARG A 11 1.88 11.96 1.29
N THR A 12 1.01 10.95 1.42
CA THR A 12 1.07 10.00 2.54
C THR A 12 1.91 8.77 2.18
N VAL A 13 2.48 8.12 3.20
CA VAL A 13 3.27 6.89 3.04
C VAL A 13 2.48 5.81 2.31
N PHE A 14 1.22 5.59 2.70
CA PHE A 14 0.37 4.60 2.03
C PHE A 14 0.00 4.99 0.61
N GLY A 15 -0.19 6.29 0.32
CA GLY A 15 -0.42 6.75 -1.05
C GLY A 15 0.80 6.54 -1.94
N LEU A 16 2.00 6.78 -1.42
CA LEU A 16 3.26 6.52 -2.12
C LEU A 16 3.44 5.02 -2.40
N ILE A 17 3.20 4.16 -1.40
CA ILE A 17 3.28 2.70 -1.54
C ILE A 17 2.31 2.20 -2.62
N VAL A 18 1.03 2.61 -2.55
CA VAL A 18 0.01 2.21 -3.52
C VAL A 18 0.37 2.67 -4.94
N THR A 19 0.86 3.90 -5.07
CA THR A 19 1.25 4.46 -6.37
C THR A 19 2.48 3.76 -6.96
N ALA A 20 3.46 3.40 -6.11
CA ALA A 20 4.62 2.63 -6.54
C ALA A 20 4.21 1.23 -7.02
N LEU A 21 3.31 0.55 -6.30
CA LEU A 21 2.79 -0.76 -6.69
C LEU A 21 2.01 -0.71 -8.01
N ARG A 22 1.20 0.34 -8.21
CA ARG A 22 0.50 0.60 -9.49
C ARG A 22 1.48 0.72 -10.65
N ARG A 23 2.49 1.59 -10.53
CA ARG A 23 3.49 1.83 -11.59
C ARG A 23 4.30 0.58 -11.92
N ARG A 24 4.68 -0.20 -10.90
CA ARG A 24 5.38 -1.47 -11.11
C ARG A 24 4.55 -2.43 -11.96
N ARG A 25 3.25 -2.54 -11.69
CA ARG A 25 2.34 -3.36 -12.50
C ARG A 25 2.22 -2.86 -13.94
N GLU A 26 2.02 -1.56 -14.14
CA GLU A 26 1.94 -0.95 -15.48
C GLU A 26 3.21 -1.25 -16.30
N ASN A 27 4.36 -1.34 -15.63
CA ASN A 27 5.65 -1.67 -16.23
C ASN A 27 6.00 -3.18 -16.20
N GLY A 28 5.07 -4.08 -15.82
CA GLY A 28 5.33 -5.53 -15.72
C GLY A 28 6.39 -5.94 -14.67
N THR A 29 6.71 -5.05 -13.73
CA THR A 29 7.69 -5.27 -12.67
C THR A 29 7.01 -5.94 -11.44
N GLN A 30 7.65 -6.95 -10.86
CA GLN A 30 7.14 -7.69 -9.71
C GLN A 30 6.85 -6.78 -8.50
N PRO A 31 5.76 -6.94 -7.72
CA PRO A 31 5.50 -6.13 -6.53
C PRO A 31 6.56 -6.34 -5.44
N PHE A 32 6.61 -5.42 -4.48
CA PHE A 32 7.42 -5.56 -3.25
C PHE A 32 6.53 -5.85 -2.05
N THR A 33 7.14 -6.45 -1.03
CA THR A 33 6.52 -6.66 0.28
C THR A 33 6.59 -5.38 1.11
N VAL A 34 5.46 -4.96 1.68
CA VAL A 34 5.45 -3.93 2.74
C VAL A 34 5.59 -4.65 4.06
N LEU A 35 6.62 -4.34 4.83
CA LEU A 35 6.87 -4.85 6.18
C LEU A 35 6.58 -3.71 7.16
N SER A 36 5.67 -3.93 8.12
CA SER A 36 5.44 -2.98 9.20
C SER A 36 6.32 -3.35 10.39
N CYS A 37 7.16 -2.42 10.83
CA CYS A 37 7.98 -2.56 12.04
C CYS A 37 7.43 -1.74 13.22
N ASP A 38 6.20 -1.23 13.10
CA ASP A 38 5.57 -0.50 14.20
C ASP A 38 5.28 -1.46 15.37
N ASN A 39 5.54 -0.98 16.59
CA ASN A 39 5.35 -1.77 17.81
C ASN A 39 3.88 -1.78 18.26
N ILE A 40 3.00 -2.26 17.38
CA ILE A 40 1.56 -2.35 17.63
C ILE A 40 1.11 -3.77 17.29
N THR A 41 0.23 -4.35 18.13
CA THR A 41 -0.33 -5.68 17.89
C THR A 41 -1.08 -5.70 16.55
N LYS A 42 -0.86 -6.74 15.72
CA LYS A 42 -1.44 -6.85 14.36
C LYS A 42 -1.01 -5.72 13.42
N ASN A 43 0.22 -5.24 13.55
CA ASN A 43 0.78 -4.21 12.67
C ASN A 43 0.69 -4.60 11.18
N GLY A 44 0.77 -5.91 10.88
CA GLY A 44 0.66 -6.46 9.53
C GLY A 44 -0.72 -6.25 8.92
N ASP A 45 -1.76 -6.63 9.68
CA ASP A 45 -3.15 -6.46 9.26
C ASP A 45 -3.52 -4.98 9.13
N MET A 46 -3.05 -4.12 10.03
CA MET A 46 -3.30 -2.69 9.95
C MET A 46 -2.65 -2.06 8.72
N ALA A 47 -1.38 -2.37 8.44
CA ALA A 47 -0.70 -1.88 7.25
C ALA A 47 -1.38 -2.38 5.97
N ARG A 48 -1.82 -3.65 5.95
CA ARG A 48 -2.61 -4.21 4.84
C ARG A 48 -3.93 -3.44 4.65
N ASN A 49 -4.68 -3.23 5.72
CA ASN A 49 -5.97 -2.53 5.66
C ASN A 49 -5.80 -1.06 5.24
N ALA A 50 -4.74 -0.38 5.71
CA ALA A 50 -4.40 0.97 5.28
C ALA A 50 -4.04 1.03 3.79
N CYS A 51 -3.24 0.08 3.29
CA CYS A 51 -2.93 -0.02 1.86
C CYS A 51 -4.21 -0.25 1.01
N VAL A 52 -5.06 -1.20 1.41
CA VAL A 52 -6.32 -1.51 0.71
C VAL A 52 -7.27 -0.32 0.72
N GLY A 53 -7.44 0.32 1.87
CA GLY A 53 -8.30 1.50 2.03
C GLY A 53 -7.80 2.68 1.20
N THR A 54 -6.49 2.91 1.18
CA THR A 54 -5.86 3.95 0.37
C THR A 54 -6.04 3.67 -1.12
N ALA A 55 -5.79 2.45 -1.57
CA ALA A 55 -5.96 2.09 -2.98
C ALA A 55 -7.41 2.25 -3.46
N ARG A 56 -8.40 1.88 -2.62
CA ARG A 56 -9.82 2.18 -2.87
C ARG A 56 -10.07 3.68 -2.97
N ALA A 57 -9.53 4.48 -2.05
CA ALA A 57 -9.69 5.93 -2.05
C ALA A 57 -9.06 6.62 -3.28
N LEU A 58 -8.02 6.02 -3.87
CA LEU A 58 -7.36 6.48 -5.09
C LEU A 58 -8.01 5.92 -6.37
N ALA A 59 -9.10 5.16 -6.26
CA ALA A 59 -9.72 4.40 -7.35
C ALA A 59 -8.72 3.49 -8.10
N GLN A 60 -7.69 3.02 -7.39
CA GLN A 60 -6.68 2.12 -7.93
C GLN A 60 -7.13 0.67 -7.70
N PRO A 61 -6.97 -0.21 -8.69
CA PRO A 61 -7.34 -1.60 -8.50
C PRO A 61 -6.38 -2.24 -7.50
N VAL A 62 -6.94 -2.67 -6.37
CA VAL A 62 -6.18 -3.28 -5.28
C VAL A 62 -5.95 -4.74 -5.60
N TYR A 63 -4.74 -5.11 -6.03
CA TYR A 63 -4.38 -6.51 -6.19
C TYR A 63 -3.61 -6.98 -4.97
N ALA A 64 -4.31 -7.74 -4.13
CA ALA A 64 -3.76 -8.54 -3.06
C ALA A 64 -3.08 -9.80 -3.62
N HIS A 65 -1.97 -9.64 -4.35
CA HIS A 65 -0.92 -10.68 -4.35
C HIS A 65 0.14 -10.20 -3.37
N PRO A 66 0.50 -11.04 -2.40
CA PRO A 66 0.56 -10.65 -1.02
C PRO A 66 1.50 -9.45 -0.89
N VAL A 67 0.93 -8.32 -0.50
CA VAL A 67 1.65 -7.47 0.43
C VAL A 67 1.85 -8.39 1.62
N THR A 68 2.94 -9.16 1.62
CA THR A 68 3.25 -10.12 2.67
C THR A 68 3.71 -9.28 3.85
N VAL A 69 2.80 -8.58 4.51
CA VAL A 69 3.16 -7.85 5.71
C VAL A 69 3.44 -8.90 6.77
N THR A 70 4.69 -9.34 6.80
CA THR A 70 5.19 -10.22 7.84
C THR A 70 5.33 -9.39 9.10
N GLU A 71 5.03 -9.96 10.24
CA GLU A 71 5.29 -9.33 11.53
C GLU A 71 6.73 -9.69 11.92
N SER A 72 7.49 -8.74 12.48
CA SER A 72 8.76 -9.08 13.13
C SER A 72 8.44 -9.86 14.41
N HIS A 73 8.58 -11.19 14.37
CA HIS A 73 8.84 -12.01 15.56
C HIS A 73 10.32 -12.42 15.54
#